data_AF-A0A0W0YUR6-F1
#
_entry.id   AF-A0A0W0YUR6-F1
#
_cell.length_a   1.000
_cell.length_b   1.000
_cell.length_c   1.000
_cell.angle_alpha   90.00
_cell.angle_beta   90.00
_cell.angle_gamma   90.00
#
_symmetry.space_group_name_H-M   'P 1'
#
loop_
_entity.id
_entity.type
_entity.pdbx_description
1 polymer ?
#
loop_
_entity_poly.entity_id
_entity_poly.type
_entity_poly.pdbx_seq_one_letter_code
_entity_poly.pdbx_strand_id
1 'polypeptide(L)'
;MHYKVSEQFARGEEKAIAEFKELNDAKIFIAQKQENTRIEKQKIIFRLYDDCDLLHEFNEYNSTVAYAKYADGNGDFNIIKFPYHVMIKAPHATDKKCIANFIHKINANLFVISKCNRDALLNENDLFFIFKEQNLIDTLNKIICTHRKTKSERTDDNGKGAKFHPSPLPKRPIPPGGPSDCWIEENNEDES
;
A
#
# COMPACT_ATOMS: atom_id res chain seq x y z
N MET A 1 14.59 12.42 11.87
CA MET A 1 15.04 11.34 10.99
C MET A 1 15.84 11.99 9.87
N HIS A 2 16.83 11.30 9.31
CA HIS A 2 17.78 11.93 8.38
C HIS A 2 17.40 11.70 6.92
N TYR A 3 16.98 10.48 6.59
CA TYR A 3 16.70 10.14 5.20
C TYR A 3 15.26 10.50 4.83
N LYS A 4 15.07 11.39 3.86
CA LYS A 4 13.74 11.81 3.40
C LYS A 4 13.49 11.27 1.99
N VAL A 5 12.26 10.82 1.75
CA VAL A 5 11.82 10.33 0.45
C VAL A 5 10.70 11.21 -0.06
N SER A 6 10.82 11.65 -1.30
CA SER A 6 9.79 12.37 -2.03
C SER A 6 9.33 11.61 -3.28
N GLU A 7 8.15 11.96 -3.76
CA GLU A 7 7.63 11.53 -5.05
C GLU A 7 7.21 12.74 -5.88
N GLN A 8 7.40 12.63 -7.20
CA GLN A 8 7.02 13.64 -8.16
C GLN A 8 6.48 13.00 -9.44
N PHE A 9 5.29 13.43 -9.86
CA PHE A 9 4.74 13.09 -11.18
C PHE A 9 5.31 14.05 -12.24
N ALA A 10 5.37 13.62 -13.50
CA ALA A 10 5.96 14.40 -14.60
C ALA A 10 5.42 15.84 -14.78
N ARG A 11 4.21 16.15 -14.26
CA ARG A 11 3.59 17.48 -14.27
C ARG A 11 3.18 17.97 -12.87
N GLY A 12 3.60 17.27 -11.82
CA GLY A 12 3.21 17.53 -10.44
C GLY A 12 4.30 18.22 -9.64
N GLU A 13 3.89 18.80 -8.52
CA GLU A 13 4.81 19.26 -7.47
C GLU A 13 5.47 18.07 -6.80
N GLU A 14 6.73 18.26 -6.40
CA GLU A 14 7.43 17.30 -5.56
C GLU A 14 6.87 17.31 -4.14
N LYS A 15 6.59 16.12 -3.59
CA LYS A 15 6.04 15.98 -2.24
C LYS A 15 6.83 14.98 -1.44
N ALA A 16 7.24 15.34 -0.22
CA ALA A 16 7.75 14.38 0.74
C ALA A 16 6.66 13.36 1.06
N ILE A 17 7.02 12.09 1.21
CA ILE A 17 6.05 11.03 1.52
C ILE A 17 6.43 10.21 2.74
N ALA A 18 7.73 10.17 3.05
CA ALA A 18 8.26 9.41 4.16
C ALA A 18 9.60 9.96 4.62
N GLU A 19 9.95 9.68 5.87
CA GLU A 19 11.29 9.85 6.42
C GLU A 19 11.72 8.60 7.20
N PHE A 20 13.01 8.34 7.22
CA PHE A 20 13.61 7.12 7.75
C PHE A 20 14.82 7.43 8.62
N LYS A 21 15.01 6.60 9.65
CA LYS A 21 16.20 6.67 10.49
C LYS A 21 17.43 6.08 9.80
N GLU A 22 17.23 5.06 8.96
CA GLU A 22 18.31 4.32 8.31
C GLU A 22 18.17 4.34 6.78
N LEU A 23 19.31 4.43 6.09
CA LEU A 23 19.37 4.46 4.62
C LEU A 23 18.78 3.18 3.99
N ASN A 24 19.05 2.03 4.61
CA ASN A 24 18.57 0.74 4.13
C ASN A 24 17.04 0.68 4.12
N ASP A 25 16.39 1.23 5.15
CA ASP A 25 14.93 1.28 5.26
C ASP A 25 14.31 2.14 4.16
N ALA A 26 14.91 3.29 3.87
CA ALA A 26 14.49 4.14 2.76
C ALA A 26 14.62 3.42 1.41
N LYS A 27 15.72 2.70 1.19
CA LYS A 27 15.94 1.90 -0.03
C LYS A 27 14.92 0.78 -0.20
N ILE A 28 14.61 0.05 0.88
CA ILE A 28 13.58 -1.00 0.87
C ILE A 28 12.22 -0.40 0.47
N PHE A 29 11.86 0.74 1.05
CA PHE A 29 10.60 1.41 0.75
C PHE A 29 10.51 1.89 -0.71
N ILE A 30 11.55 2.58 -1.20
CA ILE A 30 11.59 3.07 -2.58
C ILE A 30 11.53 1.91 -3.56
N ALA A 31 12.28 0.83 -3.33
CA ALA A 31 12.28 -0.32 -4.22
C ALA A 31 10.89 -0.96 -4.34
N GLN A 32 10.11 -1.02 -3.26
CA GLN A 32 8.73 -1.49 -3.33
C GLN A 32 7.83 -0.49 -4.07
N LYS A 33 7.97 0.82 -3.82
CA LYS A 33 7.20 1.85 -4.51
C LYS A 33 7.44 1.80 -6.02
N GLN A 34 8.69 1.65 -6.46
CA GLN A 34 9.03 1.50 -7.87
C GLN A 34 8.38 0.27 -8.50
N GLU A 35 8.38 -0.88 -7.81
CA GLU A 35 7.71 -2.09 -8.28
C GLU A 35 6.20 -1.88 -8.48
N ASN A 36 5.53 -1.26 -7.51
CA ASN A 36 4.10 -0.93 -7.62
C ASN A 36 3.83 0.05 -8.76
N THR A 37 4.66 1.09 -8.90
CA THR A 37 4.57 2.08 -9.98
C THR A 37 4.75 1.45 -11.36
N ARG A 38 5.63 0.44 -11.50
CA ARG A 38 5.79 -0.33 -12.75
C ARG A 38 4.52 -1.11 -13.09
N ILE A 39 3.91 -1.76 -12.10
CA ILE A 39 2.64 -2.50 -12.27
C ILE A 39 1.51 -1.55 -12.68
N GLU A 40 1.42 -0.40 -12.03
CA GLU A 40 0.40 0.64 -12.30
C GLU A 40 0.72 1.48 -13.55
N LYS A 41 1.87 1.26 -14.21
CA LYS A 41 2.36 2.01 -15.38
C LYS A 41 2.41 3.53 -15.16
N GLN A 42 2.67 3.95 -13.92
CA GLN A 42 2.77 5.36 -13.56
C GLN A 42 4.19 5.88 -13.79
N LYS A 43 4.31 7.14 -14.21
CA LYS A 43 5.61 7.80 -14.39
C LYS A 43 5.86 8.70 -13.18
N ILE A 44 6.53 8.14 -12.18
CA ILE A 44 6.89 8.82 -10.93
C ILE A 44 8.40 8.85 -10.81
N ILE A 45 8.92 10.01 -10.42
CA ILE A 45 10.30 10.20 -10.02
C ILE A 45 10.33 10.14 -8.49
N PHE A 46 11.12 9.25 -7.93
CA PHE A 46 11.39 9.22 -6.49
C PHE A 46 12.74 9.85 -6.22
N ARG A 47 12.85 10.63 -5.14
CA ARG A 47 14.13 11.17 -4.69
C ARG A 47 14.38 10.81 -3.24
N LEU A 48 15.65 10.55 -2.94
CA LEU A 48 16.14 10.22 -1.61
C LEU A 48 17.14 11.28 -1.20
N TYR A 49 16.86 11.93 -0.08
CA TYR A 49 17.69 12.97 0.52
C TYR A 49 18.29 12.46 1.83
N ASP A 50 19.48 12.95 2.16
CA ASP A 50 20.05 12.93 3.51
C ASP A 50 20.01 14.35 4.05
N ASP A 51 19.12 14.58 5.02
CA ASP A 51 18.68 15.89 5.47
C ASP A 51 18.20 16.80 4.32
N CYS A 52 19.11 17.55 3.69
CA CYS A 52 18.82 18.45 2.57
C CYS A 52 19.55 18.06 1.27
N ASP A 53 20.49 17.11 1.34
CA ASP A 53 21.34 16.74 0.22
C ASP A 53 20.72 15.59 -0.57
N LEU A 54 20.52 15.79 -1.87
CA LEU A 54 20.01 14.75 -2.76
C LEU A 54 21.07 13.64 -2.90
N LEU A 55 20.77 12.46 -2.37
CA LEU A 55 21.63 11.28 -2.51
C LEU A 55 21.37 10.57 -3.83
N HIS A 56 20.10 10.29 -4.12
CA HIS A 56 19.70 9.52 -5.29
C HIS A 56 18.39 10.00 -5.89
N GLU A 57 18.37 10.13 -7.20
CA GLU A 57 17.16 10.28 -8.00
C GLU A 57 16.87 8.96 -8.73
N PHE A 58 15.61 8.51 -8.64
CA PHE A 58 15.10 7.32 -9.28
C PHE A 58 14.12 7.72 -10.38
N ASN A 59 14.63 7.95 -11.58
CA ASN A 59 13.86 8.36 -12.76
C ASN A 59 13.93 7.29 -13.87
N GLU A 60 13.29 6.14 -13.66
CA GLU A 60 13.37 5.00 -14.57
C GLU A 60 12.88 5.31 -15.99
N TYR A 61 11.91 6.20 -16.13
CA TYR A 61 11.33 6.57 -17.42
C TYR A 61 12.03 7.75 -18.10
N ASN A 62 13.14 8.24 -17.54
CA ASN A 62 13.82 9.47 -17.99
C ASN A 62 12.83 10.60 -18.26
N SER A 63 11.84 10.74 -17.36
CA SER A 63 10.78 11.71 -17.53
C SER A 63 11.38 13.10 -17.39
N THR A 64 11.23 13.91 -18.45
CA THR A 64 11.62 15.31 -18.43
C THR A 64 10.57 16.12 -17.67
N VAL A 65 11.00 16.85 -16.65
CA VAL A 65 10.10 17.66 -15.83
C VAL A 65 10.16 19.10 -16.31
N ALA A 66 9.36 19.43 -17.34
CA ALA A 66 9.43 20.73 -18.02
C ALA A 66 8.90 21.92 -17.19
N TYR A 67 8.10 21.65 -16.15
CA TYR A 67 7.43 22.69 -15.34
C TYR A 67 7.33 22.33 -13.85
N ALA A 68 8.24 21.50 -13.34
CA ALA A 68 8.21 21.14 -11.93
C ALA A 68 8.61 22.30 -11.04
N LYS A 69 7.78 22.57 -10.04
CA LYS A 69 8.26 23.14 -8.78
C LYS A 69 8.91 22.01 -7.99
N TYR A 70 10.22 22.08 -7.87
CA TYR A 70 10.97 21.27 -6.93
C TYR A 70 10.70 21.80 -5.54
N ALA A 71 10.65 20.91 -4.55
CA ALA A 71 10.65 21.34 -3.17
C ALA A 71 11.99 22.03 -2.92
N ASP A 72 11.96 23.32 -2.56
CA ASP A 72 13.19 24.04 -2.22
C ASP A 72 13.74 23.37 -0.96
N GLY A 73 14.86 22.66 -1.11
CA GLY A 73 15.36 21.58 -0.24
C GLY A 73 15.46 21.86 1.26
N ASN A 74 15.21 23.09 1.70
CA ASN A 74 15.31 23.52 3.09
C ASN A 74 13.98 24.01 3.71
N GLY A 75 13.04 24.52 2.91
CA GLY A 75 11.79 25.11 3.40
C GLY A 75 10.64 24.11 3.43
N ASP A 76 10.38 23.48 2.29
CA ASP A 76 9.17 22.67 2.10
C ASP A 76 9.24 21.35 2.88
N PHE A 77 10.42 20.74 3.00
CA PHE A 77 10.59 19.46 3.70
C PHE A 77 10.56 19.56 5.22
N ASN A 78 10.90 20.73 5.80
CA ASN A 78 10.98 20.89 7.25
C ASN A 78 9.64 21.25 7.91
N ILE A 79 8.67 21.70 7.12
CA ILE A 79 7.33 22.08 7.58
C ILE A 79 6.37 20.87 7.55
N ILE A 80 6.72 19.80 6.83
CA ILE A 80 5.84 18.64 6.63
C ILE A 80 5.71 17.82 7.92
N LYS A 81 4.49 17.69 8.42
CA LYS A 81 4.14 16.79 9.51
C LYS A 81 3.86 15.39 8.95
N PHE A 82 4.57 14.38 9.44
CA PHE A 82 4.32 12.98 9.15
C PHE A 82 3.49 12.36 10.30
N PRO A 83 2.15 12.23 10.17
CA PRO A 83 1.30 11.79 11.27
C PRO A 83 1.41 10.29 11.56
N TYR A 84 1.92 9.47 10.64
CA TYR A 84 2.04 8.03 10.86
C TYR A 84 3.45 7.65 11.25
N HIS A 85 3.61 6.97 12.38
CA HIS A 85 4.91 6.59 12.94
C HIS A 85 5.04 5.08 13.01
N VAL A 86 6.10 4.53 12.44
CA VAL A 86 6.44 3.12 12.51
C VAL A 86 7.53 2.94 13.56
N MET A 87 7.20 2.17 14.59
CA MET A 87 8.13 1.80 15.65
C MET A 87 8.40 0.30 15.64
N ILE A 88 9.62 -0.09 15.96
CA ILE A 88 10.03 -1.48 16.12
C ILE A 88 10.43 -1.75 17.58
N LYS A 89 10.09 -2.94 18.07
CA LYS A 89 10.56 -3.45 19.36
C LYS A 89 11.16 -4.84 19.14
N ALA A 90 12.44 -4.97 19.45
CA ALA A 90 13.10 -6.27 19.48
C ALA A 90 12.67 -7.07 20.73
N PRO A 91 12.72 -8.41 20.70
CA PRO A 91 12.20 -9.27 21.77
C PRO A 91 12.75 -8.94 23.16
N HIS A 92 14.04 -8.59 23.23
CA HIS A 92 14.75 -8.29 24.47
C HIS A 92 14.94 -6.79 24.71
N ALA A 93 14.42 -5.93 23.83
CA ALA A 93 14.51 -4.50 24.01
C ALA A 93 13.40 -3.99 24.93
N THR A 94 13.76 -3.14 25.89
CA THR A 94 12.79 -2.48 26.77
C THR A 94 11.98 -1.43 26.01
N ASP A 95 12.66 -0.70 25.12
CA ASP A 95 12.11 0.46 24.44
C ASP A 95 11.75 0.21 22.97
N LYS A 96 10.72 0.92 22.52
CA LYS A 96 10.32 0.99 21.10
C LYS A 96 11.20 2.03 20.41
N LYS A 97 11.75 1.68 19.24
CA LYS A 97 12.54 2.59 18.41
C LYS A 97 11.72 3.04 17.22
N CYS A 98 11.59 4.35 17.01
CA CYS A 98 10.99 4.89 15.80
C CYS A 98 11.97 4.73 14.62
N ILE A 99 11.50 4.12 13.53
CA ILE A 99 12.34 3.77 12.37
C ILE A 99 11.92 4.48 11.08
N ALA A 100 10.63 4.80 10.94
CA ALA A 100 10.12 5.52 9.78
C ALA A 100 8.85 6.31 10.11
N ASN A 101 8.65 7.45 9.45
CA ASN A 101 7.42 8.24 9.52
C ASN A 101 6.84 8.47 8.12
N PHE A 102 5.51 8.58 8.00
CA PHE A 102 4.80 8.65 6.73
C PHE A 102 3.65 9.66 6.75
N ILE A 103 3.34 10.20 5.56
CA ILE A 103 2.13 11.03 5.37
C ILE A 103 0.88 10.17 5.37
N HIS A 104 0.95 8.99 4.75
CA HIS A 104 -0.20 8.12 4.54
C HIS A 104 -0.02 6.75 5.20
N LYS A 105 -1.10 6.24 5.81
CA LYS A 105 -1.16 4.89 6.41
C LYS A 105 -0.75 3.79 5.43
N ILE A 106 -1.16 3.90 4.16
CA ILE A 106 -0.87 2.91 3.13
C ILE A 106 0.64 2.76 2.95
N ASN A 107 1.40 3.87 2.94
CA ASN A 107 2.85 3.83 2.82
C ASN A 107 3.51 3.21 4.05
N ALA A 108 3.01 3.49 5.26
CA ALA A 108 3.49 2.86 6.48
C ALA A 108 3.30 1.34 6.47
N ASN A 109 2.11 0.88 6.06
CA ASN A 109 1.82 -0.54 5.90
C ASN A 109 2.70 -1.19 4.83
N LEU A 110 2.84 -0.54 3.67
CA LEU A 110 3.68 -0.99 2.57
C LEU A 110 5.12 -1.20 3.07
N PHE A 111 5.67 -0.21 3.76
CA PHE A 111 7.01 -0.29 4.31
C PHE A 111 7.19 -1.47 5.26
N VAL A 112 6.29 -1.65 6.24
CA VAL A 112 6.42 -2.75 7.21
C VAL A 112 6.38 -4.11 6.50
N ILE A 113 5.48 -4.29 5.53
CA ILE A 113 5.41 -5.52 4.73
C ILE A 113 6.70 -5.73 3.93
N SER A 114 7.20 -4.68 3.27
CA SER A 114 8.44 -4.75 2.49
C SER A 114 9.66 -5.04 3.35
N LYS A 115 9.76 -4.43 4.54
CA LYS A 115 10.86 -4.68 5.49
C LYS A 115 10.81 -6.11 6.00
N CYS A 116 9.66 -6.63 6.40
CA CYS A 116 9.50 -8.04 6.78
C CYS A 116 9.93 -9.03 5.68
N ASN A 117 9.77 -8.66 4.40
CA ASN A 117 10.10 -9.53 3.27
C ASN A 117 11.57 -9.42 2.82
N ARG A 118 12.13 -8.22 2.83
CA ARG A 118 13.44 -7.93 2.20
C ARG A 118 14.58 -7.80 3.20
N ASP A 119 14.28 -7.51 4.47
CA ASP A 119 15.31 -7.29 5.48
C ASP A 119 15.71 -8.62 6.14
N ALA A 120 16.89 -9.12 5.78
CA ALA A 120 17.44 -10.36 6.32
C ALA A 120 17.90 -10.22 7.78
N LEU A 121 18.11 -8.99 8.28
CA LEU A 121 18.54 -8.74 9.66
C LEU A 121 17.39 -8.75 10.65
N LEU A 122 16.14 -8.80 10.17
CA LEU A 122 14.95 -8.76 10.99
C LEU A 122 14.73 -10.09 11.72
N ASN A 123 14.54 -10.04 13.04
CA ASN A 123 14.10 -11.20 13.80
C ASN A 123 12.61 -11.48 13.55
N GLU A 124 12.21 -12.74 13.51
CA GLU A 124 10.80 -13.12 13.32
C GLU A 124 9.90 -12.62 14.47
N ASN A 125 10.48 -12.48 15.66
CA ASN A 125 9.81 -12.00 16.85
C ASN A 125 9.85 -10.48 17.00
N ASP A 126 10.46 -9.75 16.05
CA ASP A 126 10.41 -8.29 16.06
C ASP A 126 8.97 -7.82 15.84
N LEU A 127 8.53 -6.92 16.73
CA LEU A 127 7.20 -6.35 16.70
C LEU A 127 7.25 -4.95 16.10
N PHE A 128 6.47 -4.74 15.05
CA PHE A 128 6.21 -3.44 14.47
C PHE A 128 4.90 -2.87 15.01
N PHE A 129 4.91 -1.57 15.24
CA PHE A 129 3.76 -0.82 15.70
C PHE A 129 3.57 0.39 14.78
N ILE A 130 2.37 0.56 14.26
CA ILE A 130 2.00 1.72 13.45
C ILE A 130 1.11 2.61 14.31
N PHE A 131 1.59 3.82 14.58
CA PHE A 131 0.84 4.85 15.29
C PHE A 131 0.36 5.93 14.32
N LYS A 132 -0.79 6.55 14.63
CA LYS A 132 -1.17 7.86 14.09
C LYS A 132 -1.07 8.82 15.26
N GLU A 133 -0.06 9.69 15.21
CA GLU A 133 0.33 10.55 16.33
C GLU A 133 0.58 9.67 17.57
N GLN A 134 -0.31 9.72 18.56
CA GLN A 134 -0.18 8.95 19.82
C GLN A 134 -1.04 7.67 19.84
N ASN A 135 -1.90 7.47 18.83
CA ASN A 135 -2.85 6.36 18.80
C ASN A 135 -2.27 5.16 18.06
N LEU A 136 -2.22 3.99 18.72
CA LEU A 136 -1.83 2.74 18.08
C LEU A 136 -2.91 2.30 17.08
N ILE A 137 -2.53 2.09 15.82
CA ILE A 137 -3.44 1.67 14.75
C ILE A 137 -3.32 0.18 14.47
N ASP A 138 -2.08 -0.32 14.40
CA ASP A 138 -1.81 -1.70 14.00
C ASP A 138 -0.54 -2.22 14.67
N THR A 139 -0.51 -3.53 14.90
CA THR A 139 0.66 -4.26 15.39
C THR A 139 0.93 -5.43 14.46
N LEU A 140 2.17 -5.51 13.99
CA LEU A 140 2.59 -6.42 12.93
C LEU A 140 3.86 -7.15 13.35
N ASN A 141 4.06 -8.34 12.82
CA ASN A 141 5.33 -9.06 12.84
C ASN A 141 5.48 -9.78 11.50
N LYS A 142 6.63 -10.44 11.31
CA LYS A 142 6.92 -11.15 10.05
C LYS A 142 5.83 -12.16 9.69
N ILE A 143 5.35 -12.94 10.65
CA ILE A 143 4.31 -13.96 10.47
C ILE A 143 2.97 -13.36 10.05
N ILE A 144 2.55 -12.25 10.68
CA ILE A 144 1.30 -11.56 10.31
C ILE A 144 1.42 -10.98 8.91
N CYS A 145 2.58 -10.40 8.57
CA CYS A 145 2.83 -9.86 7.23
C CYS A 145 2.76 -10.94 6.15
N THR A 146 3.36 -12.11 6.37
CA THR A 146 3.29 -13.23 5.40
C THR A 146 1.86 -13.72 5.24
N HIS A 147 1.11 -13.92 6.32
CA HIS A 147 -0.30 -14.32 6.24
C HIS A 147 -1.20 -13.30 5.51
N ARG A 148 -1.01 -11.99 5.75
CA ARG A 148 -1.77 -10.94 5.05
C ARG A 148 -1.46 -10.93 3.55
N LYS A 149 -0.22 -11.19 3.16
CA LYS A 149 0.18 -11.29 1.75
C LYS A 149 -0.51 -12.47 1.07
N THR A 150 -0.44 -13.68 1.66
CA THR A 150 -1.11 -14.87 1.11
C THR A 150 -2.62 -14.69 1.01
N LYS A 151 -3.24 -13.96 1.95
CA LYS A 151 -4.66 -13.63 1.87
C LYS A 151 -4.96 -12.68 0.70
N SER A 152 -4.15 -11.66 0.49
CA SER A 152 -4.30 -10.70 -0.62
C SER A 152 -4.17 -11.40 -1.97
N GLU A 153 -3.12 -12.20 -2.16
CA GLU A 153 -2.86 -12.96 -3.39
C GLU A 153 -4.03 -13.90 -3.73
N ARG A 154 -4.61 -14.58 -2.72
CA ARG A 154 -5.80 -15.44 -2.91
C ARG A 154 -7.06 -14.66 -3.32
N THR A 155 -7.18 -13.39 -2.94
CA THR A 155 -8.29 -12.54 -3.40
C THR A 155 -8.09 -12.06 -4.83
N ASP A 156 -6.86 -11.77 -5.24
CA ASP A 156 -6.55 -11.30 -6.59
C ASP A 156 -6.62 -12.43 -7.64
N ASP A 157 -6.24 -13.66 -7.27
CA ASP A 157 -6.41 -14.86 -8.11
C ASP A 157 -7.89 -15.23 -8.35
N ASN A 158 -8.81 -14.68 -7.57
CA ASN A 158 -10.25 -14.87 -7.75
C ASN A 158 -10.88 -13.89 -8.76
N GLY A 159 -10.06 -13.18 -9.55
CA GLY A 159 -10.47 -12.35 -10.69
C GLY A 159 -11.22 -13.12 -11.80
N LYS A 160 -11.26 -14.45 -11.74
CA LYS A 160 -12.32 -15.25 -12.37
C LYS A 160 -13.34 -15.61 -11.29
N GLY A 161 -14.24 -14.66 -11.02
CA GLY A 161 -15.17 -14.73 -9.90
C GLY A 161 -15.80 -16.11 -9.77
N ALA A 162 -15.61 -16.74 -8.61
CA ALA A 162 -16.56 -17.72 -8.13
C ALA A 162 -17.89 -16.97 -7.99
N LYS A 163 -18.67 -16.96 -9.07
CA LYS A 163 -20.05 -16.48 -9.07
C LYS A 163 -20.75 -17.28 -7.99
N PHE A 164 -21.03 -16.69 -6.84
CA PHE A 164 -21.89 -17.32 -5.86
C PHE A 164 -23.27 -17.36 -6.49
N HIS A 165 -23.73 -18.54 -6.87
CA HIS A 165 -25.09 -18.74 -7.34
C HIS A 165 -25.89 -19.00 -6.06
N PRO A 166 -26.67 -18.04 -5.53
CA PRO A 166 -27.57 -18.37 -4.43
C PRO A 166 -28.46 -19.51 -4.92
N SER A 167 -28.45 -20.64 -4.22
CA SER A 167 -29.41 -21.71 -4.47
C SER A 167 -30.80 -21.08 -4.42
N PRO A 168 -31.64 -21.26 -5.45
CA PRO A 168 -32.97 -20.66 -5.46
C PRO A 168 -33.71 -21.10 -4.20
N LEU A 169 -34.31 -20.14 -3.50
CA LEU A 169 -35.14 -20.42 -2.33
C LEU A 169 -36.18 -21.50 -2.73
N PRO A 170 -36.42 -22.52 -1.88
CA PRO A 170 -37.41 -23.53 -2.18
C PRO A 170 -38.75 -22.84 -2.45
N LYS A 171 -39.31 -23.07 -3.65
CA LYS A 171 -40.62 -22.54 -4.02
C LYS A 171 -41.61 -22.98 -2.95
N ARG A 172 -42.38 -22.02 -2.41
CA ARG A 172 -43.49 -22.28 -1.48
C ARG A 172 -44.33 -23.43 -2.07
N PRO A 173 -44.73 -24.44 -1.28
CA PRO A 173 -45.62 -25.48 -1.78
C PRO A 173 -46.90 -24.84 -2.32
N ILE A 174 -47.20 -25.13 -3.59
CA ILE A 174 -48.41 -24.65 -4.26
C ILE A 174 -49.57 -25.46 -3.66
N PRO A 175 -50.60 -24.81 -3.07
CA PRO A 175 -51.76 -25.52 -2.57
C PRO A 175 -52.49 -26.18 -3.77
N PRO A 176 -52.98 -27.42 -3.62
CA PRO A 176 -53.71 -28.08 -4.71
C PRO A 176 -54.99 -27.30 -5.02
N GLY A 177 -55.19 -26.92 -6.28
CA GLY A 177 -56.46 -26.37 -6.78
C GLY A 177 -56.46 -24.92 -7.29
N GLY A 178 -55.30 -24.25 -7.42
CA GLY A 178 -55.22 -22.94 -8.10
C GLY A 178 -55.16 -23.07 -9.63
N PRO A 179 -55.76 -22.13 -10.41
CA PRO A 179 -55.67 -22.15 -11.87
C PRO A 179 -54.20 -22.05 -12.33
N SER A 180 -53.87 -22.63 -13.49
CA SER A 180 -52.51 -22.59 -14.04
C SER A 180 -52.10 -21.15 -14.33
N ASP A 181 -51.04 -20.66 -13.68
CA ASP A 181 -50.37 -19.43 -14.08
C ASP A 181 -49.75 -19.66 -15.46
N CYS A 182 -50.44 -19.20 -16.51
CA CYS A 182 -49.94 -19.14 -17.87
C CYS A 182 -48.84 -18.07 -17.93
N TRP A 183 -47.60 -18.43 -17.60
CA TRP A 183 -46.46 -17.62 -17.99
C TRP A 183 -46.32 -17.74 -19.50
N ILE A 184 -46.65 -16.66 -20.22
CA ILE A 184 -46.37 -16.53 -21.64
C ILE A 184 -44.86 -16.36 -21.75
N GLU A 185 -44.18 -17.31 -22.39
CA GLU A 185 -42.77 -17.16 -22.75
C GLU A 185 -42.67 -16.01 -23.77
N GLU A 186 -41.90 -14.97 -23.45
CA GLU A 186 -41.50 -13.98 -24.44
C GLU A 186 -40.63 -14.70 -25.48
N ASN A 187 -41.20 -14.89 -26.67
CA ASN A 187 -40.46 -15.26 -27.87
C ASN A 187 -39.34 -14.23 -28.07
N ASN A 188 -38.11 -14.60 -27.74
CA ASN A 188 -36.95 -13.87 -28.25
C ASN A 188 -36.76 -14.31 -29.70
N GLU A 189 -37.10 -13.37 -30.58
CA GLU A 189 -36.94 -13.43 -32.03
C GLU A 189 -35.49 -13.81 -32.40
N ASP A 190 -35.35 -14.79 -33.28
CA ASP A 190 -34.14 -15.08 -34.02
C ASP A 190 -33.86 -13.89 -34.98
N GLU A 191 -32.89 -13.04 -34.65
CA GLU A 191 -32.26 -12.16 -35.65
C GLU A 191 -31.04 -12.87 -36.27
N SER A 192 -31.20 -13.30 -37.53
CA SER A 192 -30.14 -13.55 -38.50
C SER A 192 -30.32 -12.62 -39.69
#